data_AF-A0A7Y3XB02-F1
#
_entry.id   AF-A0A7Y3XB02-F1
#
_cell.length_a   1.000
_cell.length_b   1.000
_cell.length_c   1.000
_cell.angle_alpha   90.00
_cell.angle_beta   90.00
_cell.angle_gamma   90.00
#
_symmetry.space_group_name_H-M   'P 1'
#
loop_
_entity.id
_entity.type
_entity.pdbx_description
1 polymer ?
#
loop_
_entity_poly.entity_id
_entity_poly.type
_entity_poly.pdbx_seq_one_letter_code
_entity_poly.pdbx_strand_id
1 'polypeptide(L)'
;MVLLFFLATDLMADVVTVFEHTYVRETGSPKARTNTFSGIKGPATIRVTNGGLEGADNKKVSNADIVLNGETIIDSSNFHQNVEIVDVEKTLDGRINTIEVTVKGKPGGALTVQVLAEDGDVDFDGDGFTRVDGDCDDNNSSVNPGATEIKKNGIDDDCNALTPDDDTGVNLPPDPGEEGKKTLLGIDTDGDGVRDDIQRYIYFTYPDDKKLRLGLTYYAIEFQGVLKDANDREASYDHATKMHRNVECLFYLKDEEAIDICNALRAKILNTRERSMAYITYSDNLGGRVISGAPLKEWKGSCSFDVDDTGGDQ
;
A
#
# COMPACT_ATOMS: atom_id res chain seq x y z
N MET A 1 -22.04 18.76 -33.62
CA MET A 1 -21.35 17.61 -33.00
C MET A 1 -20.18 18.18 -32.23
N VAL A 2 -20.39 18.48 -30.95
CA VAL A 2 -19.32 19.01 -30.07
C VAL A 2 -18.48 17.79 -29.69
N LEU A 3 -17.28 17.72 -30.26
CA LEU A 3 -16.30 16.69 -29.92
C LEU A 3 -15.79 17.02 -28.51
N LEU A 4 -16.34 16.36 -27.49
CA LEU A 4 -15.82 16.40 -26.13
C LEU A 4 -14.42 15.76 -26.17
N PHE A 5 -13.38 16.59 -26.13
CA PHE A 5 -12.05 16.13 -25.73
C PHE A 5 -12.12 15.82 -24.23
N PHE A 6 -12.25 14.55 -23.88
CA PHE A 6 -11.84 14.07 -22.57
C PHE A 6 -10.32 14.27 -22.49
N LEU A 7 -9.88 15.33 -21.83
CA LEU A 7 -8.53 15.36 -21.26
C LEU A 7 -8.56 14.37 -20.10
N ALA A 8 -8.13 13.13 -20.37
CA ALA A 8 -7.66 12.26 -19.31
C ALA A 8 -6.51 13.01 -18.65
N THR A 9 -6.67 13.37 -17.38
CA THR A 9 -5.56 13.74 -16.53
C THR A 9 -4.78 12.45 -16.31
N ASP A 10 -3.78 12.18 -17.14
CA ASP A 10 -2.76 11.19 -16.79
C ASP A 10 -2.16 11.67 -15.47
N LEU A 11 -2.40 10.91 -14.39
CA LEU A 11 -1.49 10.96 -13.26
C LEU A 11 -0.11 10.69 -13.86
N MET A 12 0.86 11.57 -13.62
CA MET A 12 2.24 11.29 -14.00
C MET A 12 2.64 10.05 -13.20
N ALA A 13 2.71 8.89 -13.84
CA ALA A 13 3.31 7.72 -13.25
C ALA A 13 4.76 8.06 -12.90
N ASP A 14 5.21 7.66 -11.71
CA ASP A 14 6.61 7.83 -11.33
C ASP A 14 7.46 6.91 -12.21
N VAL A 15 8.17 7.50 -13.16
CA VAL A 15 9.08 6.78 -14.06
C VAL A 15 10.41 6.60 -13.35
N VAL A 16 10.89 5.35 -13.29
CA VAL A 16 12.16 4.96 -12.65
C VAL A 16 13.15 4.44 -13.68
N THR A 17 14.45 4.67 -13.44
CA THR A 17 15.53 4.09 -14.25
C THR A 17 15.90 2.72 -13.69
N VAL A 18 15.46 1.65 -14.35
CA VAL A 18 15.68 0.25 -13.93
C VAL A 18 17.08 -0.24 -14.32
N PHE A 19 17.63 0.31 -15.40
CA PHE A 19 18.97 -0.01 -15.87
C PHE A 19 19.65 1.23 -16.43
N GLU A 20 20.93 1.40 -16.11
CA GLU A 20 21.79 2.40 -16.73
C GLU A 20 23.19 1.84 -16.92
N HIS A 21 23.70 1.88 -18.15
CA HIS A 21 25.09 1.52 -18.41
C HIS A 21 25.70 2.29 -19.57
N THR A 22 26.94 2.74 -19.38
CA THR A 22 27.72 3.42 -20.41
C THR A 22 28.71 2.47 -21.07
N TYR A 23 28.52 2.24 -22.37
CA TYR A 23 29.35 1.35 -23.18
C TYR A 23 30.38 2.16 -23.95
N VAL A 24 31.65 1.91 -23.66
CA VAL A 24 32.79 2.56 -24.33
C VAL A 24 33.38 1.63 -25.39
N ARG A 25 33.63 2.17 -26.58
CA ARG A 25 34.28 1.47 -27.69
C ARG A 25 35.76 1.23 -27.39
N GLU A 26 36.12 -0.04 -27.21
CA GLU A 26 37.52 -0.44 -27.01
C GLU A 26 38.35 -0.40 -28.31
N THR A 27 39.65 -0.68 -28.19
CA THR A 27 40.53 -0.93 -29.34
C THR A 27 40.27 -2.33 -29.94
N GLY A 28 40.72 -2.57 -31.17
CA GLY A 28 40.49 -3.85 -31.88
C GLY A 28 39.12 -3.94 -32.54
N SER A 29 38.62 -5.15 -32.83
CA SER A 29 37.30 -5.35 -33.43
C SER A 29 36.16 -5.04 -32.44
N PRO A 30 34.99 -4.54 -32.89
CA PRO A 30 33.82 -4.40 -32.03
C PRO A 30 33.46 -5.74 -31.37
N LYS A 31 33.11 -5.69 -30.09
CA LYS A 31 32.68 -6.85 -29.31
C LYS A 31 31.34 -6.54 -28.67
N ALA A 32 30.48 -7.55 -28.64
CA ALA A 32 29.25 -7.49 -27.89
C ALA A 32 29.54 -7.58 -26.38
N ARG A 33 28.77 -6.84 -25.60
CA ARG A 33 28.72 -6.93 -24.14
C ARG A 33 27.30 -7.17 -23.70
N THR A 34 27.11 -8.13 -22.82
CA THR A 34 25.80 -8.53 -22.32
C THR A 34 25.66 -8.10 -20.87
N ASN A 35 24.53 -7.48 -20.55
CA ASN A 35 24.10 -7.16 -19.19
C ASN A 35 22.68 -7.70 -18.98
N THR A 36 22.30 -7.83 -17.72
CA THR A 36 20.94 -8.17 -17.30
C THR A 36 20.33 -7.04 -16.46
N PHE A 37 19.01 -6.97 -16.43
CA PHE A 37 18.27 -6.06 -15.56
C PHE A 37 16.97 -6.70 -15.07
N SER A 38 16.34 -6.09 -14.06
CA SER A 38 15.17 -6.61 -13.34
C SER A 38 14.00 -6.98 -14.25
N GLY A 39 13.09 -7.77 -13.69
CA GLY A 39 11.78 -8.01 -14.27
C GLY A 39 11.02 -6.70 -14.43
N ILE A 40 10.49 -6.46 -15.62
CA ILE A 40 9.57 -5.36 -15.88
C ILE A 40 8.37 -5.97 -16.58
N LYS A 41 7.16 -5.73 -16.08
CA LYS A 41 5.92 -6.28 -16.63
C LYS A 41 5.01 -5.15 -17.09
N GLY A 42 5.29 -4.62 -18.27
CA GLY A 42 4.59 -3.44 -18.73
C GLY A 42 5.34 -2.70 -19.83
N PRO A 43 4.85 -1.51 -20.21
CA PRO A 43 5.57 -0.60 -21.08
C PRO A 43 6.92 -0.19 -20.47
N ALA A 44 7.95 -0.19 -21.30
CA ALA A 44 9.28 0.29 -20.95
C ALA A 44 9.92 1.00 -22.14
N THR A 45 10.65 2.07 -21.87
CA THR A 45 11.41 2.82 -22.87
C THR A 45 12.89 2.46 -22.76
N ILE A 46 13.46 1.93 -23.83
CA ILE A 46 14.90 1.75 -23.96
C ILE A 46 15.47 3.00 -24.62
N ARG A 47 16.14 3.84 -23.81
CA ARG A 47 16.77 5.09 -24.25
C ARG A 47 18.25 4.90 -24.48
N VAL A 48 18.73 5.32 -25.65
CA VAL A 48 20.15 5.25 -26.02
C VAL A 48 20.68 6.65 -26.32
N THR A 49 21.61 7.12 -25.49
CA THR A 49 22.22 8.45 -25.62
C THR A 49 23.64 8.34 -26.17
N ASN A 50 23.85 8.86 -27.38
CA ASN A 50 25.11 8.84 -28.10
C ASN A 50 26.09 9.90 -27.56
N GLY A 51 27.27 9.48 -27.12
CA GLY A 51 28.20 10.33 -26.36
C GLY A 51 27.99 10.26 -24.85
N GLY A 52 26.99 9.50 -24.39
CA GLY A 52 26.64 9.36 -22.98
C GLY A 52 25.70 10.45 -22.45
N LEU A 53 25.37 10.39 -21.17
CA LEU A 53 24.43 11.32 -20.53
C LEU A 53 24.95 12.76 -20.46
N GLU A 54 24.06 13.69 -20.12
CA GLU A 54 24.40 15.11 -19.98
C GLU A 54 25.60 15.32 -19.05
N GLY A 55 26.59 16.09 -19.52
CA GLY A 55 27.85 16.33 -18.80
C GLY A 55 28.96 15.32 -19.09
N ALA A 56 28.70 14.24 -19.84
CA ALA A 56 29.74 13.33 -20.30
C ALA A 56 30.57 13.94 -21.44
N ASP A 57 31.92 13.90 -21.34
CA ASP A 57 32.84 14.38 -22.39
C ASP A 57 33.28 13.25 -23.34
N ASN A 58 32.39 12.30 -23.63
CA ASN A 58 32.73 11.19 -24.54
C ASN A 58 32.46 11.54 -26.00
N LYS A 59 33.24 10.95 -26.90
CA LYS A 59 33.00 11.08 -28.33
C LYS A 59 31.76 10.28 -28.74
N LYS A 60 30.95 10.83 -29.64
CA LYS A 60 29.84 10.09 -30.28
C LYS A 60 30.35 8.91 -31.09
N VAL A 61 29.57 7.83 -31.11
CA VAL A 61 29.82 6.60 -31.86
C VAL A 61 29.11 6.65 -33.21
N SER A 62 29.67 5.97 -34.21
CA SER A 62 29.15 6.06 -35.58
C SER A 62 27.98 5.12 -35.85
N ASN A 63 27.88 4.03 -35.08
CA ASN A 63 26.84 3.01 -35.17
C ASN A 63 26.89 2.13 -33.89
N ALA A 64 25.83 1.41 -33.58
CA ALA A 64 25.77 0.38 -32.54
C ALA A 64 24.71 -0.65 -32.93
N ASP A 65 24.92 -1.91 -32.53
CA ASP A 65 23.84 -2.90 -32.53
C ASP A 65 23.43 -3.14 -31.08
N ILE A 66 22.13 -3.07 -30.79
CA ILE A 66 21.58 -3.41 -29.47
C ILE A 66 20.49 -4.45 -29.65
N VAL A 67 20.62 -5.53 -28.90
CA VAL A 67 19.70 -6.66 -28.89
C VAL A 67 19.10 -6.79 -27.50
N LEU A 68 17.78 -6.76 -27.41
CA LEU A 68 17.00 -6.95 -26.19
C LEU A 68 16.32 -8.31 -26.25
N ASN A 69 16.67 -9.23 -25.34
CA ASN A 69 16.09 -10.57 -25.28
C ASN A 69 16.14 -11.35 -26.62
N GLY A 70 17.21 -11.14 -27.39
CA GLY A 70 17.39 -11.76 -28.72
C GLY A 70 16.77 -10.99 -29.89
N GLU A 71 16.00 -9.91 -29.63
CA GLU A 71 15.45 -9.03 -30.67
C GLU A 71 16.35 -7.82 -30.90
N THR A 72 16.77 -7.57 -32.14
CA THR A 72 17.49 -6.33 -32.50
C THR A 72 16.57 -5.13 -32.40
N ILE A 73 16.91 -4.17 -31.54
CA ILE A 73 16.13 -2.94 -31.31
C ILE A 73 16.85 -1.68 -31.82
N ILE A 74 18.18 -1.73 -31.91
CA ILE A 74 19.01 -0.66 -32.46
C ILE A 74 19.98 -1.26 -33.46
N ASP A 75 20.08 -0.62 -34.62
CA ASP A 75 21.07 -0.91 -35.65
C ASP A 75 21.37 0.34 -36.48
N SER A 76 22.05 0.17 -37.62
CA SER A 76 22.39 1.29 -38.51
C SER A 76 21.20 2.05 -39.11
N SER A 77 19.99 1.50 -39.06
CA SER A 77 18.80 2.13 -39.63
C SER A 77 18.24 3.23 -38.73
N ASN A 78 18.38 3.10 -37.42
CA ASN A 78 17.83 4.03 -36.43
C ASN A 78 18.89 4.70 -35.55
N PHE A 79 20.14 4.24 -35.58
CA PHE A 79 21.23 4.83 -34.80
C PHE A 79 22.49 5.06 -35.66
N HIS A 80 22.94 6.33 -35.70
CA HIS A 80 24.15 6.73 -36.39
C HIS A 80 24.77 7.98 -35.75
N GLN A 81 25.96 8.41 -36.19
CA GLN A 81 26.75 9.47 -35.53
C GLN A 81 26.00 10.79 -35.25
N ASN A 82 25.05 11.17 -36.10
CA ASN A 82 24.28 12.41 -35.95
C ASN A 82 23.01 12.25 -35.08
N VAL A 83 22.71 11.04 -34.62
CA VAL A 83 21.61 10.80 -33.68
C VAL A 83 22.16 10.95 -32.27
N GLU A 84 21.49 11.78 -31.49
CA GLU A 84 21.84 12.06 -30.10
C GLU A 84 21.13 11.10 -29.14
N ILE A 85 19.83 10.90 -29.31
CA ILE A 85 19.01 10.01 -28.50
C ILE A 85 18.17 9.15 -29.43
N VAL A 86 18.03 7.87 -29.11
CA VAL A 86 17.01 6.97 -29.67
C VAL A 86 16.23 6.38 -28.51
N ASP A 87 14.91 6.52 -28.56
CA ASP A 87 13.99 5.85 -27.64
C ASP A 87 13.28 4.74 -28.40
N VAL A 88 13.25 3.54 -27.81
CA VAL A 88 12.51 2.39 -28.32
C VAL A 88 11.54 1.92 -27.26
N GLU A 89 10.25 2.03 -27.56
CA GLU A 89 9.20 1.50 -26.69
C GLU A 89 9.06 -0.01 -26.85
N LYS A 90 8.98 -0.70 -25.71
CA LYS A 90 8.76 -2.15 -25.64
C LYS A 90 7.77 -2.48 -24.54
N THR A 91 7.10 -3.62 -24.68
CA THR A 91 6.32 -4.23 -23.61
C THR A 91 7.07 -5.46 -23.13
N LEU A 92 7.41 -5.48 -21.86
CA LEU A 92 8.16 -6.55 -21.21
C LEU A 92 7.23 -7.44 -20.38
N ASP A 93 7.64 -8.67 -20.13
CA ASP A 93 6.81 -9.78 -19.65
C ASP A 93 7.12 -10.21 -18.20
N GLY A 94 7.81 -9.35 -17.43
CA GLY A 94 8.16 -9.61 -16.02
C GLY A 94 9.40 -10.47 -15.81
N ARG A 95 9.95 -11.11 -16.85
CA ARG A 95 11.19 -11.90 -16.70
C ARG A 95 12.43 -11.01 -16.57
N ILE A 96 13.50 -11.58 -15.99
CA ILE A 96 14.84 -10.99 -16.08
C ILE A 96 15.22 -10.78 -17.55
N ASN A 97 15.58 -9.55 -17.88
CA ASN A 97 15.87 -9.14 -19.24
C ASN A 97 17.37 -9.18 -19.52
N THR A 98 17.71 -9.37 -20.80
CA THR A 98 19.09 -9.38 -21.30
C THR A 98 19.24 -8.29 -22.35
N ILE A 99 20.29 -7.47 -22.21
CA ILE A 99 20.66 -6.47 -23.21
C ILE A 99 22.09 -6.72 -23.69
N GLU A 100 22.23 -6.94 -24.99
CA GLU A 100 23.51 -7.14 -25.66
C GLU A 100 23.83 -5.93 -26.53
N VAL A 101 24.95 -5.27 -26.24
CA VAL A 101 25.35 -4.01 -26.87
C VAL A 101 26.68 -4.20 -27.59
N THR A 102 26.70 -3.94 -28.89
CA THR A 102 27.91 -3.87 -29.72
C THR A 102 28.12 -2.45 -30.20
N VAL A 103 29.02 -1.72 -29.53
CA VAL A 103 29.39 -0.36 -29.96
C VAL A 103 30.31 -0.43 -31.17
N LYS A 104 29.97 0.29 -32.24
CA LYS A 104 30.77 0.37 -33.47
C LYS A 104 31.34 1.78 -33.66
N GLY A 105 32.39 1.87 -34.47
CA GLY A 105 33.09 3.13 -34.75
C GLY A 105 34.46 3.21 -34.10
N LYS A 106 34.93 4.46 -33.90
CA LYS A 106 36.29 4.74 -33.43
C LYS A 106 36.45 4.39 -31.94
N PRO A 107 37.59 3.78 -31.54
CA PRO A 107 37.93 3.59 -30.13
C PRO A 107 37.84 4.89 -29.32
N GLY A 108 37.30 4.79 -28.11
CA GLY A 108 37.06 5.90 -27.19
C GLY A 108 35.74 6.65 -27.40
N GLY A 109 34.93 6.27 -28.40
CA GLY A 109 33.53 6.72 -28.45
C GLY A 109 32.67 5.95 -27.45
N ALA A 110 31.59 6.57 -26.96
CA ALA A 110 30.68 5.92 -26.00
C ALA A 110 29.20 6.17 -26.33
N LEU A 111 28.35 5.32 -25.78
CA LEU A 111 26.90 5.54 -25.67
C LEU A 111 26.44 5.09 -24.29
N THR A 112 25.36 5.67 -23.78
CA THR A 112 24.68 5.19 -22.56
C THR A 112 23.35 4.57 -22.96
N VAL A 113 23.02 3.43 -22.35
CA VAL A 113 21.71 2.81 -22.44
C VAL A 113 21.01 2.95 -21.10
N GLN A 114 19.77 3.44 -21.13
CA GLN A 114 18.85 3.49 -20.00
C GLN A 114 17.61 2.67 -20.31
N VAL A 115 17.06 1.97 -19.31
CA VAL A 115 15.73 1.36 -19.37
C VAL A 115 14.86 2.08 -18.36
N LEU A 116 13.79 2.69 -18.84
CA LEU A 116 12.84 3.47 -18.06
C LEU A 116 11.50 2.74 -18.03
N ALA A 117 10.89 2.62 -16.86
CA ALA A 117 9.58 2.00 -16.67
C ALA A 117 8.79 2.73 -15.58
N GLU A 118 7.48 2.51 -15.50
CA GLU A 118 6.69 2.96 -14.35
C GLU A 118 7.08 2.15 -13.11
N ASP A 119 7.18 2.80 -11.96
CA ASP A 119 7.55 2.18 -10.68
C ASP A 119 6.72 0.93 -10.36
N GLY A 120 5.42 0.94 -10.66
CA GLY A 120 4.54 -0.20 -10.39
C GLY A 120 4.76 -1.42 -11.29
N ASP A 121 5.43 -1.27 -12.43
CA ASP A 121 5.67 -2.34 -13.41
C ASP A 121 6.98 -3.10 -13.14
N VAL A 122 7.78 -2.65 -12.18
CA VAL A 122 9.09 -3.24 -11.85
C VAL A 122 8.93 -4.28 -10.76
N ASP A 123 9.47 -5.47 -10.99
CA ASP A 123 9.59 -6.54 -9.99
C ASP A 123 10.92 -6.33 -9.26
N PHE A 124 10.85 -5.77 -8.05
CA PHE A 124 12.04 -5.30 -7.33
C PHE A 124 12.79 -6.42 -6.60
N ASP A 125 12.09 -7.48 -6.18
CA ASP A 125 12.68 -8.60 -5.45
C ASP A 125 12.89 -9.88 -6.29
N GLY A 126 12.32 -9.93 -7.49
CA GLY A 126 12.53 -10.97 -8.49
C GLY A 126 11.66 -12.22 -8.30
N ASP A 127 10.54 -12.14 -7.58
CA ASP A 127 9.63 -13.27 -7.38
C ASP A 127 8.60 -13.49 -8.52
N GLY A 128 8.55 -12.55 -9.46
CA GLY A 128 7.69 -12.58 -10.64
C GLY A 128 6.34 -11.88 -10.47
N PHE A 129 6.07 -11.28 -9.31
CA PHE A 129 4.96 -10.36 -9.09
C PHE A 129 5.49 -8.92 -9.05
N THR A 130 4.57 -7.98 -9.26
CA THR A 130 4.84 -6.55 -9.24
C THR A 130 3.73 -5.91 -8.42
N ARG A 131 3.94 -4.67 -7.97
CA ARG A 131 2.86 -3.93 -7.30
C ARG A 131 1.57 -3.84 -8.12
N VAL A 132 1.64 -3.76 -9.46
CA VAL A 132 0.44 -3.78 -10.33
C VAL A 132 -0.23 -5.15 -10.42
N ASP A 133 0.50 -6.23 -10.15
CA ASP A 133 -0.03 -7.60 -10.06
C ASP A 133 -0.66 -7.92 -8.70
N GLY A 134 -0.59 -6.99 -7.74
CA GLY A 134 -1.14 -7.15 -6.39
C GLY A 134 -0.12 -7.56 -5.34
N ASP A 135 1.19 -7.43 -5.63
CA ASP A 135 2.21 -7.58 -4.60
C ASP A 135 2.08 -6.47 -3.54
N CYS A 136 1.96 -6.92 -2.28
CA CYS A 136 1.79 -6.07 -1.12
C CYS A 136 3.13 -5.64 -0.48
N ASP A 137 4.25 -6.31 -0.80
CA ASP A 137 5.61 -5.92 -0.42
C ASP A 137 6.65 -6.34 -1.48
N ASP A 138 6.71 -5.60 -2.58
CA ASP A 138 7.60 -5.78 -3.76
C ASP A 138 9.13 -5.76 -3.43
N ASN A 139 9.51 -5.61 -2.16
CA ASN A 139 10.90 -5.72 -1.71
C ASN A 139 11.19 -7.04 -0.99
N ASN A 140 10.23 -7.96 -0.92
CA ASN A 140 10.29 -9.18 -0.16
C ASN A 140 9.65 -10.37 -0.91
N SER A 141 10.50 -11.11 -1.62
CA SER A 141 10.13 -12.28 -2.47
C SER A 141 9.37 -13.44 -1.79
N SER A 142 9.17 -13.36 -0.47
CA SER A 142 8.34 -14.31 0.29
C SER A 142 6.90 -13.81 0.51
N VAL A 143 6.60 -12.58 0.13
CA VAL A 143 5.32 -11.89 0.32
C VAL A 143 4.78 -11.53 -1.05
N ASN A 144 3.86 -12.33 -1.57
CA ASN A 144 3.25 -12.12 -2.90
C ASN A 144 1.97 -12.95 -3.06
N PRO A 145 1.11 -12.64 -4.06
CA PRO A 145 -0.13 -13.38 -4.30
C PRO A 145 0.02 -14.89 -4.56
N GLY A 146 1.23 -15.37 -4.86
CA GLY A 146 1.53 -16.79 -5.07
C GLY A 146 2.11 -17.50 -3.84
N ALA A 147 2.41 -16.76 -2.77
CA ALA A 147 2.97 -17.32 -1.55
C ALA A 147 1.93 -18.15 -0.78
N THR A 148 2.41 -18.90 0.21
CA THR A 148 1.54 -19.62 1.14
C THR A 148 1.51 -18.87 2.44
N GLU A 149 0.32 -18.52 2.92
CA GLU A 149 0.15 -17.87 4.23
C GLU A 149 0.80 -18.69 5.37
N ILE A 150 1.79 -18.09 6.04
CA ILE A 150 2.47 -18.66 7.20
C ILE A 150 1.84 -18.08 8.47
N LYS A 151 0.83 -18.80 8.96
CA LYS A 151 0.10 -18.42 10.17
C LYS A 151 1.00 -18.07 11.35
N LYS A 152 0.64 -16.97 12.01
CA LYS A 152 1.23 -16.34 13.19
C LYS A 152 2.64 -15.79 12.98
N ASN A 153 3.01 -15.40 11.77
CA ASN A 153 4.29 -14.71 11.52
C ASN A 153 4.17 -13.17 11.52
N GLY A 154 2.95 -12.64 11.57
CA GLY A 154 2.64 -11.21 11.58
C GLY A 154 2.68 -10.54 10.20
N ILE A 155 2.69 -11.32 9.12
CA ILE A 155 2.80 -10.88 7.72
C ILE A 155 1.62 -11.50 6.94
N ASP A 156 1.02 -10.73 6.04
CA ASP A 156 0.09 -11.24 5.02
C ASP A 156 0.96 -11.77 3.87
N ASP A 157 1.42 -13.01 3.98
CA ASP A 157 2.41 -13.57 3.06
C ASP A 157 1.81 -13.74 1.67
N ASP A 158 0.54 -14.14 1.58
CA ASP A 158 -0.13 -14.40 0.31
C ASP A 158 -0.88 -13.19 -0.28
N CYS A 159 -0.67 -12.00 0.30
CA CYS A 159 -1.32 -10.73 -0.08
C CYS A 159 -2.85 -10.86 -0.26
N ASN A 160 -3.46 -11.77 0.48
CA ASN A 160 -4.87 -12.07 0.40
C ASN A 160 -5.52 -11.86 1.76
N ALA A 161 -6.20 -10.73 1.90
CA ALA A 161 -6.95 -10.37 3.10
C ALA A 161 -8.00 -11.41 3.55
N LEU A 162 -8.38 -12.39 2.71
CA LEU A 162 -9.30 -13.48 3.05
C LEU A 162 -8.62 -14.69 3.71
N THR A 163 -7.29 -14.75 3.75
CA THR A 163 -6.49 -15.79 4.40
C THR A 163 -5.64 -15.17 5.50
N PRO A 164 -6.24 -14.66 6.59
CA PRO A 164 -5.48 -13.90 7.57
C PRO A 164 -4.57 -14.81 8.42
N ASP A 165 -3.46 -14.23 8.84
CA ASP A 165 -2.40 -14.81 9.67
C ASP A 165 -2.84 -15.56 10.95
N ASP A 166 -4.06 -15.38 11.47
CA ASP A 166 -4.46 -15.94 12.78
C ASP A 166 -5.80 -16.73 12.81
N ASP A 167 -5.67 -18.00 13.20
CA ASP A 167 -6.65 -19.10 13.14
C ASP A 167 -7.35 -19.39 14.49
N THR A 168 -7.69 -18.39 15.32
CA THR A 168 -8.25 -18.65 16.68
C THR A 168 -9.68 -19.23 16.73
N GLY A 169 -10.28 -19.59 15.61
CA GLY A 169 -11.68 -20.02 15.55
C GLY A 169 -12.69 -18.88 15.80
N VAL A 170 -12.22 -17.63 15.82
CA VAL A 170 -13.07 -16.44 15.73
C VAL A 170 -13.50 -16.30 14.27
N ASN A 171 -14.80 -16.43 14.03
CA ASN A 171 -15.39 -16.17 12.72
C ASN A 171 -15.44 -14.64 12.50
N LEU A 172 -14.36 -14.08 11.94
CA LEU A 172 -14.35 -12.67 11.53
C LEU A 172 -15.14 -12.51 10.22
N PRO A 173 -15.86 -11.38 10.05
CA PRO A 173 -16.50 -11.06 8.79
C PRO A 173 -15.45 -10.77 7.70
N PRO A 174 -15.87 -10.84 6.43
CA PRO A 174 -14.99 -10.49 5.32
C PRO A 174 -14.53 -9.03 5.41
N ASP A 175 -13.32 -8.74 4.94
CA ASP A 175 -12.88 -7.35 4.80
C ASP A 175 -13.74 -6.64 3.74
N PRO A 176 -14.44 -5.54 4.07
CA PRO A 176 -15.28 -4.85 3.11
C PRO A 176 -14.48 -3.95 2.15
N GLY A 177 -13.18 -3.73 2.36
CA GLY A 177 -12.33 -2.88 1.53
C GLY A 177 -12.93 -1.49 1.28
N GLU A 178 -12.84 -1.00 0.04
CA GLU A 178 -13.42 0.29 -0.35
C GLU A 178 -14.95 0.30 -0.33
N GLU A 179 -15.62 -0.86 -0.46
CA GLU A 179 -17.08 -0.93 -0.35
C GLU A 179 -17.56 -0.52 1.05
N GLY A 180 -16.77 -0.86 2.08
CA GLY A 180 -16.99 -0.48 3.48
C GLY A 180 -16.99 1.02 3.74
N LYS A 181 -16.48 1.84 2.80
CA LYS A 181 -16.43 3.31 2.92
C LYS A 181 -17.60 4.02 2.24
N LYS A 182 -18.43 3.32 1.45
CA LYS A 182 -19.51 3.94 0.65
C LYS A 182 -20.66 4.49 1.48
N THR A 183 -20.88 3.99 2.69
CA THR A 183 -21.96 4.43 3.58
C THR A 183 -21.39 4.93 4.90
N LEU A 184 -22.14 5.81 5.57
CA LEU A 184 -21.75 6.36 6.87
C LEU A 184 -21.43 5.24 7.88
N LEU A 185 -22.32 4.24 7.96
CA LEU A 185 -22.21 3.14 8.92
C LEU A 185 -21.35 1.97 8.44
N GLY A 186 -20.93 1.96 7.16
CA GLY A 186 -20.14 0.89 6.58
C GLY A 186 -20.92 -0.41 6.40
N ILE A 187 -20.18 -1.53 6.36
CA ILE A 187 -20.72 -2.89 6.25
C ILE A 187 -20.48 -3.59 7.59
N ASP A 188 -21.52 -4.25 8.07
CA ASP A 188 -21.56 -5.11 9.26
C ASP A 188 -22.29 -6.38 8.79
N THR A 189 -21.53 -7.39 8.38
CA THR A 189 -22.05 -8.58 7.69
C THR A 189 -22.62 -9.60 8.67
N ASP A 190 -22.02 -9.72 9.87
CA ASP A 190 -22.45 -10.67 10.89
C ASP A 190 -23.50 -10.09 11.86
N GLY A 191 -23.75 -8.78 11.79
CA GLY A 191 -24.80 -8.08 12.52
C GLY A 191 -24.49 -7.92 14.01
N ASP A 192 -23.22 -7.94 14.40
CA ASP A 192 -22.79 -7.81 15.79
C ASP A 192 -22.75 -6.35 16.29
N GLY A 193 -22.95 -5.39 15.39
CA GLY A 193 -22.96 -3.95 15.66
C GLY A 193 -21.60 -3.27 15.47
N VAL A 194 -20.56 -4.02 15.12
CA VAL A 194 -19.24 -3.51 14.73
C VAL A 194 -19.15 -3.55 13.21
N ARG A 195 -18.53 -2.53 12.61
CA ARG A 195 -18.18 -2.62 11.19
C ARG A 195 -17.13 -3.70 10.97
N ASP A 196 -17.26 -4.43 9.87
CA ASP A 196 -16.35 -5.50 9.49
C ASP A 196 -14.87 -5.04 9.46
N ASP A 197 -14.60 -3.85 8.90
CA ASP A 197 -13.24 -3.29 8.84
C ASP A 197 -12.66 -2.94 10.22
N ILE A 198 -13.52 -2.54 11.17
CA ILE A 198 -13.12 -2.20 12.54
C ILE A 198 -12.95 -3.45 13.40
N GLN A 199 -13.82 -4.44 13.26
CA GLN A 199 -13.72 -5.70 14.01
C GLN A 199 -12.42 -6.42 13.65
N ARG A 200 -12.08 -6.47 12.35
CA ARG A 200 -10.80 -6.98 11.86
C ARG A 200 -9.61 -6.16 12.38
N TYR A 201 -9.67 -4.84 12.30
CA TYR A 201 -8.59 -3.99 12.83
C TYR A 201 -8.32 -4.26 14.32
N ILE A 202 -9.36 -4.33 15.15
CA ILE A 202 -9.24 -4.63 16.58
C ILE A 202 -8.61 -6.01 16.79
N TYR A 203 -9.07 -7.00 16.03
CA TYR A 203 -8.58 -8.37 16.13
C TYR A 203 -7.08 -8.48 15.81
N PHE A 204 -6.65 -7.98 14.64
CA PHE A 204 -5.26 -8.11 14.18
C PHE A 204 -4.29 -7.19 14.92
N THR A 205 -4.75 -6.06 15.46
CA THR A 205 -3.87 -5.17 16.23
C THR A 205 -3.58 -5.71 17.63
N TYR A 206 -4.50 -6.50 18.20
CA TYR A 206 -4.42 -7.00 19.58
C TYR A 206 -4.72 -8.51 19.65
N PRO A 207 -3.98 -9.36 18.92
CA PRO A 207 -4.32 -10.79 18.76
C PRO A 207 -4.37 -11.53 20.10
N ASP A 208 -3.36 -11.27 20.94
CA ASP A 208 -3.17 -11.99 22.21
C ASP A 208 -3.98 -11.39 23.37
N ASP A 209 -4.47 -10.16 23.24
CA ASP A 209 -5.17 -9.47 24.35
C ASP A 209 -6.69 -9.50 24.18
N LYS A 210 -7.28 -10.62 24.60
CA LYS A 210 -8.73 -10.83 24.51
C LYS A 210 -9.54 -9.79 25.28
N LYS A 211 -9.05 -9.31 26.42
CA LYS A 211 -9.77 -8.33 27.26
C LYS A 211 -9.80 -6.97 26.59
N LEU A 212 -8.67 -6.54 26.05
CA LEU A 212 -8.58 -5.31 25.29
C LEU A 212 -9.46 -5.39 24.03
N ARG A 213 -9.43 -6.50 23.29
CA ARG A 213 -10.31 -6.68 22.12
C ARG A 213 -11.78 -6.50 22.47
N LEU A 214 -12.24 -7.08 23.57
CA LEU A 214 -13.62 -6.90 24.04
C LEU A 214 -13.91 -5.45 24.45
N GLY A 215 -13.01 -4.79 25.18
CA GLY A 215 -13.15 -3.37 25.52
C GLY A 215 -13.28 -2.47 24.29
N LEU A 216 -12.43 -2.69 23.29
CA LEU A 216 -12.45 -1.94 22.03
C LEU A 216 -13.67 -2.28 21.17
N THR A 217 -14.16 -3.51 21.22
CA THR A 217 -15.40 -3.93 20.55
C THR A 217 -16.59 -3.14 21.08
N TYR A 218 -16.79 -3.08 22.40
CA TYR A 218 -17.87 -2.29 23.00
C TYR A 218 -17.71 -0.78 22.76
N TYR A 219 -16.47 -0.27 22.74
CA TYR A 219 -16.19 1.10 22.32
C TYR A 219 -16.64 1.34 20.87
N ALA A 220 -16.33 0.42 19.95
CA ALA A 220 -16.68 0.54 18.53
C ALA A 220 -18.18 0.44 18.27
N ILE A 221 -18.88 -0.49 18.95
CA ILE A 221 -20.36 -0.60 18.90
C ILE A 221 -21.00 0.74 19.30
N GLU A 222 -20.56 1.31 20.42
CA GLU A 222 -21.11 2.57 20.91
C GLU A 222 -20.79 3.74 19.95
N PHE A 223 -19.60 3.73 19.34
CA PHE A 223 -19.21 4.72 18.35
C PHE A 223 -20.04 4.63 17.06
N GLN A 224 -20.48 3.44 16.65
CA GLN A 224 -21.42 3.31 15.53
C GLN A 224 -22.76 4.01 15.84
N GLY A 225 -23.23 3.93 17.08
CA GLY A 225 -24.37 4.71 17.57
C GLY A 225 -24.12 6.22 17.50
N VAL A 226 -22.95 6.68 17.95
CA VAL A 226 -22.51 8.09 17.85
C VAL A 226 -22.64 8.61 16.42
N LEU A 227 -22.19 7.84 15.42
CA LEU A 227 -22.27 8.25 14.01
C LEU A 227 -23.71 8.23 13.48
N LYS A 228 -24.47 7.18 13.83
CA LYS A 228 -25.86 6.99 13.38
C LYS A 228 -26.77 8.12 13.85
N ASP A 229 -26.67 8.46 15.13
CA ASP A 229 -27.60 9.37 15.80
C ASP A 229 -26.98 10.77 16.03
N ALA A 230 -25.92 11.11 15.28
CA ALA A 230 -25.17 12.36 15.42
C ALA A 230 -26.03 13.64 15.33
N ASN A 231 -27.14 13.60 14.60
CA ASN A 231 -28.06 14.73 14.44
C ASN A 231 -29.12 14.84 15.56
N ASP A 232 -29.24 13.83 16.43
CA ASP A 232 -30.13 13.84 17.58
C ASP A 232 -29.33 14.25 18.82
N ARG A 233 -29.70 15.40 19.40
CA ARG A 233 -28.99 16.00 20.52
C ARG A 233 -29.09 15.18 21.80
N GLU A 234 -30.25 14.59 22.09
CA GLU A 234 -30.43 13.81 23.31
C GLU A 234 -29.80 12.42 23.15
N ALA A 235 -29.94 11.80 21.97
CA ALA A 235 -29.20 10.56 21.67
C ALA A 235 -27.69 10.78 21.74
N SER A 236 -27.17 11.91 21.23
CA SER A 236 -25.75 12.27 21.36
C SER A 236 -25.30 12.33 22.82
N TYR A 237 -26.11 12.88 23.72
CA TYR A 237 -25.77 12.93 25.14
C TYR A 237 -25.77 11.54 25.80
N ASP A 238 -26.75 10.70 25.44
CA ASP A 238 -26.82 9.30 25.91
C ASP A 238 -25.59 8.51 25.44
N HIS A 239 -25.22 8.65 24.16
CA HIS A 239 -24.01 8.04 23.60
C HIS A 239 -22.74 8.55 24.29
N ALA A 240 -22.63 9.84 24.57
CA ALA A 240 -21.46 10.40 25.25
C ALA A 240 -21.27 9.83 26.66
N THR A 241 -22.37 9.59 27.38
CA THR A 241 -22.34 8.97 28.70
C THR A 241 -21.85 7.52 28.65
N LYS A 242 -22.31 6.74 27.65
CA LYS A 242 -21.88 5.35 27.45
C LYS A 242 -20.44 5.27 26.93
N MET A 243 -20.06 6.15 26.00
CA MET A 243 -18.68 6.28 25.53
C MET A 243 -17.72 6.57 26.67
N HIS A 244 -18.12 7.42 27.62
CA HIS A 244 -17.30 7.68 28.81
C HIS A 244 -17.08 6.42 29.64
N ARG A 245 -18.10 5.56 29.80
CA ARG A 245 -17.96 4.25 30.49
C ARG A 245 -17.02 3.30 29.75
N ASN A 246 -17.14 3.23 28.42
CA ASN A 246 -16.21 2.43 27.61
C ASN A 246 -14.77 2.93 27.74
N VAL A 247 -14.55 4.25 27.79
CA VAL A 247 -13.21 4.83 28.01
C VAL A 247 -12.69 4.47 29.41
N GLU A 248 -13.48 4.60 30.47
CA GLU A 248 -13.09 4.17 31.82
C GLU A 248 -12.70 2.69 31.88
N CYS A 249 -13.44 1.82 31.19
CA CYS A 249 -13.08 0.41 31.06
C CYS A 249 -11.71 0.24 30.39
N LEU A 250 -11.47 0.92 29.27
CA LEU A 250 -10.18 0.84 28.56
C LEU A 250 -9.01 1.36 29.41
N PHE A 251 -9.20 2.45 30.16
CA PHE A 251 -8.21 2.92 31.13
C PHE A 251 -8.00 1.92 32.27
N TYR A 252 -9.03 1.21 32.73
CA TYR A 252 -8.83 0.13 33.71
C TYR A 252 -8.00 -1.03 33.15
N LEU A 253 -8.13 -1.34 31.86
CA LEU A 253 -7.39 -2.43 31.21
C LEU A 253 -5.95 -2.06 30.84
N LYS A 254 -5.70 -0.80 30.48
CA LYS A 254 -4.45 -0.35 29.84
C LYS A 254 -3.83 0.92 30.43
N ASP A 255 -4.35 1.43 31.54
CA ASP A 255 -3.90 2.68 32.17
C ASP A 255 -3.78 3.81 31.13
N GLU A 256 -2.67 4.55 31.11
CA GLU A 256 -2.47 5.70 30.21
C GLU A 256 -2.35 5.30 28.72
N GLU A 257 -1.97 4.05 28.41
CA GLU A 257 -1.87 3.55 27.02
C GLU A 257 -3.24 3.56 26.32
N ALA A 258 -4.33 3.52 27.09
CA ALA A 258 -5.69 3.59 26.58
C ALA A 258 -5.92 4.85 25.71
N ILE A 259 -5.21 5.95 25.97
CA ILE A 259 -5.32 7.20 25.19
C ILE A 259 -4.90 6.96 23.75
N ASP A 260 -3.71 6.40 23.54
CA ASP A 260 -3.14 6.18 22.21
C ASP A 260 -3.91 5.09 21.46
N ILE A 261 -4.29 4.03 22.16
CA ILE A 261 -5.15 2.96 21.63
C ILE A 261 -6.49 3.52 21.13
N CYS A 262 -7.17 4.32 21.95
CA CYS A 262 -8.44 4.94 21.55
C CYS A 262 -8.28 5.90 20.37
N ASN A 263 -7.19 6.67 20.33
CA ASN A 263 -6.92 7.60 19.23
C ASN A 263 -6.66 6.85 17.91
N ALA A 264 -5.88 5.76 17.96
CA ALA A 264 -5.63 4.91 16.81
C ALA A 264 -6.92 4.26 16.28
N LEU A 265 -7.73 3.69 17.17
CA LEU A 265 -9.03 3.12 16.80
C LEU A 265 -9.98 4.19 16.22
N ARG A 266 -10.06 5.36 16.84
CA ARG A 266 -10.90 6.47 16.34
C ARG A 266 -10.47 6.92 14.94
N ALA A 267 -9.17 6.95 14.64
CA ALA A 267 -8.67 7.28 13.31
C ALA A 267 -9.14 6.26 12.25
N LYS A 268 -9.19 4.97 12.60
CA LYS A 268 -9.75 3.93 11.72
C LYS A 268 -11.26 4.04 11.57
N ILE A 269 -11.97 4.38 12.65
CA ILE A 269 -13.42 4.60 12.60
C ILE A 269 -13.77 5.80 11.72
N LEU A 270 -13.05 6.93 11.85
CA LEU A 270 -13.32 8.20 11.16
C LEU A 270 -12.61 8.31 9.79
N ASN A 271 -12.36 7.19 9.12
CA ASN A 271 -11.60 7.09 7.86
C ASN A 271 -12.32 7.61 6.61
N THR A 272 -13.46 8.31 6.75
CA THR A 272 -14.12 9.03 5.65
C THR A 272 -14.51 10.45 6.09
N ARG A 273 -14.71 11.33 5.10
CA ARG A 273 -15.13 12.71 5.35
C ARG A 273 -16.50 12.74 6.04
N GLU A 274 -17.42 11.90 5.60
CA GLU A 274 -18.79 11.81 6.10
C GLU A 274 -18.80 11.39 7.58
N ARG A 275 -17.97 10.40 7.95
CA ARG A 275 -17.82 9.95 9.34
C ARG A 275 -17.23 11.04 10.23
N SER A 276 -16.18 11.73 9.75
CA SER A 276 -15.60 12.86 10.47
C SER A 276 -16.61 13.99 10.69
N MET A 277 -17.42 14.33 9.68
CA MET A 277 -18.47 15.36 9.80
C MET A 277 -19.59 14.96 10.77
N ALA A 278 -20.00 13.68 10.76
CA ALA A 278 -20.98 13.18 11.72
C ALA A 278 -20.43 13.27 13.16
N TYR A 279 -19.17 12.89 13.38
CA TYR A 279 -18.55 12.99 14.71
C TYR A 279 -18.42 14.44 15.21
N ILE A 280 -18.10 15.39 14.33
CA ILE A 280 -18.12 16.83 14.67
C ILE A 280 -19.52 17.27 15.09
N THR A 281 -20.55 16.85 14.34
CA THR A 281 -21.95 17.17 14.63
C THR A 281 -22.38 16.64 16.00
N TYR A 282 -22.04 15.38 16.30
CA TYR A 282 -22.22 14.77 17.61
C TYR A 282 -21.52 15.61 18.71
N SER A 283 -20.26 16.00 18.49
CA SER A 283 -19.48 16.79 19.46
C SER A 283 -20.12 18.14 19.74
N ASP A 284 -20.62 18.83 18.71
CA ASP A 284 -21.31 20.11 18.84
C ASP A 284 -22.60 19.98 19.68
N ASN A 285 -23.30 18.85 19.56
CA ASN A 285 -24.50 18.56 20.33
C ASN A 285 -24.25 18.41 21.85
N LEU A 286 -23.02 18.11 22.27
CA LEU A 286 -22.65 17.96 23.69
C LEU A 286 -22.45 19.30 24.42
N GLY A 287 -22.41 20.42 23.68
CA GLY A 287 -22.17 21.74 24.26
C GLY A 287 -23.10 22.08 25.43
N GLY A 288 -22.51 22.47 26.56
CA GLY A 288 -23.22 22.91 27.77
C GLY A 288 -23.76 21.79 28.67
N ARG A 289 -23.41 20.53 28.41
CA ARG A 289 -23.74 19.39 29.29
C ARG A 289 -22.50 18.98 30.10
N VAL A 290 -22.75 18.34 31.25
CA VAL A 290 -21.70 17.72 32.09
C VAL A 290 -21.90 16.22 32.04
N ILE A 291 -20.81 15.49 31.82
CA ILE A 291 -20.75 14.02 31.90
C ILE A 291 -19.91 13.70 33.13
N SER A 292 -20.47 12.92 34.05
CA SER A 292 -19.80 12.55 35.29
C SER A 292 -19.23 11.15 35.20
N GLY A 293 -17.91 11.04 35.43
CA GLY A 293 -17.22 9.76 35.53
C GLY A 293 -17.50 9.03 36.85
N ALA A 294 -17.24 7.73 36.84
CA ALA A 294 -17.14 6.93 38.05
C ALA A 294 -15.84 7.27 38.79
N PRO A 295 -15.80 7.08 40.12
CA PRO A 295 -14.54 7.05 40.86
C PRO A 295 -13.57 6.04 40.26
N LEU A 296 -12.26 6.35 40.22
CA LEU A 296 -11.22 5.48 39.65
C LEU A 296 -11.30 4.02 40.13
N LYS A 297 -11.58 3.81 41.42
CA LYS A 297 -11.74 2.49 42.05
C LYS A 297 -12.90 1.65 41.49
N GLU A 298 -13.81 2.26 40.74
CA GLU A 298 -15.02 1.63 40.18
C GLU A 298 -14.92 1.43 38.66
N TRP A 299 -13.83 1.84 38.01
CA TRP A 299 -13.69 1.77 36.54
C TRP A 299 -13.75 0.35 35.97
N LYS A 300 -13.36 -0.67 36.73
CA LYS A 300 -13.60 -2.08 36.36
C LYS A 300 -15.08 -2.34 36.05
N GLY A 301 -15.97 -1.76 36.84
CA GLY A 301 -17.43 -1.90 36.68
C GLY A 301 -18.00 -1.08 35.52
N SER A 302 -17.19 -0.24 34.87
CA SER A 302 -17.59 0.46 33.65
C SER A 302 -17.46 -0.41 32.40
N CYS A 303 -16.83 -1.59 32.49
CA CYS A 303 -16.77 -2.56 31.41
C CYS A 303 -18.13 -3.24 31.18
N SER A 304 -18.53 -3.34 29.91
CA SER A 304 -19.77 -4.03 29.49
C SER A 304 -19.65 -5.56 29.43
N PHE A 305 -18.56 -6.11 29.95
CA PHE A 305 -18.28 -7.54 30.02
C PHE A 305 -17.62 -7.90 31.35
N ASP A 306 -17.69 -9.18 31.72
CA ASP A 306 -17.03 -9.67 32.92
C ASP A 306 -15.52 -9.80 32.67
N VAL A 307 -14.75 -8.90 33.28
CA VAL A 307 -13.29 -8.83 33.14
C VAL A 307 -12.57 -10.00 33.84
N ASP A 308 -13.22 -10.67 34.80
CA ASP A 308 -12.64 -11.80 35.54
C ASP A 308 -12.92 -13.15 34.86
N ASP A 309 -14.08 -13.28 34.20
CA ASP A 309 -14.49 -14.51 33.46
C ASP A 309 -13.91 -14.55 32.03
N THR A 310 -13.39 -13.43 31.55
CA THR A 310 -12.55 -13.41 30.34
C THR A 310 -11.18 -13.99 30.68
N GLY A 311 -10.97 -15.27 30.33
CA GLY A 311 -9.70 -15.98 30.54
C GLY A 311 -8.47 -15.13 30.18
N GLY A 312 -7.42 -15.24 31.01
CA GLY A 312 -6.17 -14.51 30.85
C GLY A 312 -5.19 -15.18 29.91
N ASP A 313 -4.37 -14.34 29.30
CA ASP A 313 -3.19 -14.64 28.48
C ASP A 313 -2.38 -15.82 29.05
N GLN A 314 -2.04 -16.77 28.17
CA GLN A 314 -0.87 -17.64 28.36
C GLN A 314 0.34 -16.99 27.72
#